data_AF-A0A329QZR7-F1
#
_entry.id   AF-A0A329QZR7-F1
#
_cell.length_a   1.000
_cell.length_b   1.000
_cell.length_c   1.000
_cell.angle_alpha   90.00
_cell.angle_beta   90.00
_cell.angle_gamma   90.00
#
_symmetry.space_group_name_H-M   'P 1'
#
loop_
_entity.id
_entity.type
_entity.pdbx_description
1 polymer ?
#
loop_
_entity_poly.entity_id
_entity_poly.type
_entity_poly.pdbx_seq_one_letter_code
_entity_poly.pdbx_strand_id
1 'polypeptide(L)'
;MNDPFAGVAALHGVASAAAYARDAIDAVLQHPALRRDAAACAADSALRGARASAVLAGGDPDEVADPYLQGALRATGDTVELAKKWEGSPGQVLARLHVLVARDLVSDADALGRPVPDADSARLDQLMRLAVAPTAAPGVVVAAIVHGELAVMRPFGSADALLARAAERMVLVARGVDIKAVGVPEAGHLALKSAYEPLLEAYAGGTPDGVGAWLRHCAEAYARGADEALAVLDAR
;
A
#
# COMPACT_ATOMS: atom_id res chain seq x y z
N MET A 1 -16.05 20.83 8.98
CA MET A 1 -16.22 19.52 8.29
C MET A 1 -15.52 18.49 9.17
N ASN A 2 -16.19 17.39 9.54
CA ASN A 2 -15.58 16.38 10.40
C ASN A 2 -14.49 15.64 9.60
N ASP A 3 -13.26 15.58 10.10
CA ASP A 3 -12.14 14.87 9.48
C ASP A 3 -12.07 13.45 10.09
N PRO A 4 -12.68 12.44 9.45
CA PRO A 4 -12.77 11.10 10.04
C PRO A 4 -11.40 10.46 10.21
N PHE A 5 -10.44 10.74 9.33
CA PHE A 5 -9.10 10.19 9.42
C PHE A 5 -8.31 10.79 10.57
N ALA A 6 -8.52 12.07 10.90
CA ALA A 6 -7.93 12.65 12.11
C ALA A 6 -8.46 11.98 13.39
N GLY A 7 -9.76 11.63 13.43
CA GLY A 7 -10.34 10.86 14.53
C GLY A 7 -9.69 9.48 14.68
N VAL A 8 -9.47 8.78 13.56
CA VAL A 8 -8.78 7.49 13.53
C VAL A 8 -7.29 7.63 13.93
N ALA A 9 -6.61 8.69 13.52
CA ALA A 9 -5.22 8.97 13.89
C ALA A 9 -5.04 9.24 15.40
N ALA A 10 -6.11 9.65 16.09
CA ALA A 10 -6.12 9.89 17.53
C ALA A 10 -6.34 8.61 18.37
N LEU A 11 -6.56 7.46 17.74
CA LEU A 11 -6.66 6.18 18.44
C LEU A 11 -5.36 5.84 19.18
N HIS A 12 -5.49 5.07 20.26
CA HIS A 12 -4.39 4.77 21.17
C HIS A 12 -3.14 4.25 20.42
N GLY A 13 -2.00 4.90 20.63
CA GLY A 13 -0.70 4.52 20.06
C GLY A 13 -0.54 4.76 18.55
N VAL A 14 -1.58 5.17 17.82
CA VAL A 14 -1.49 5.37 16.35
C VAL A 14 -0.58 6.56 16.03
N ALA A 15 -0.70 7.68 16.74
CA ALA A 15 0.14 8.86 16.52
C ALA A 15 1.64 8.55 16.72
N SER A 16 1.99 7.81 17.77
CA SER A 16 3.39 7.42 18.03
C SER A 16 3.93 6.46 16.97
N ALA A 17 3.14 5.46 16.56
CA ALA A 17 3.53 4.55 15.50
C ALA A 17 3.70 5.28 14.15
N ALA A 18 2.77 6.19 13.82
CA ALA A 18 2.85 7.02 12.62
C ALA A 18 4.07 7.96 12.63
N ALA A 19 4.49 8.47 13.79
CA ALA A 19 5.71 9.24 13.90
C ALA A 19 6.93 8.36 13.62
N TYR A 20 7.02 7.19 14.25
CA TYR A 20 8.11 6.23 14.03
C TYR A 20 8.25 5.81 12.56
N ALA A 21 7.14 5.48 11.89
CA ALA A 21 7.13 5.14 10.47
C ALA A 21 7.67 6.27 9.58
N ARG A 22 7.30 7.53 9.89
CA ARG A 22 7.81 8.69 9.14
C ARG A 22 9.29 8.91 9.38
N ASP A 23 9.76 8.83 10.62
CA ASP A 23 11.18 9.00 10.95
C ASP A 23 12.04 7.96 10.22
N ALA A 24 11.57 6.71 10.13
CA ALA A 24 12.25 5.64 9.39
C ALA A 24 12.31 5.94 7.88
N ILE A 25 11.20 6.37 7.27
CA ILE A 25 11.17 6.73 5.84
C ILE A 25 12.02 7.97 5.57
N ASP A 26 11.99 8.97 6.45
CA ASP A 26 12.81 10.18 6.34
C ASP A 26 14.31 9.83 6.38
N ALA A 27 14.72 8.86 7.19
CA ALA A 27 16.10 8.36 7.20
C ALA A 27 16.52 7.80 5.83
N VAL A 28 15.64 7.04 5.17
CA VAL A 28 15.87 6.56 3.79
C VAL A 28 16.00 7.75 2.84
N LEU A 29 15.06 8.69 2.88
CA LEU A 29 15.02 9.84 1.96
C LEU A 29 16.23 10.78 2.09
N GLN A 30 16.79 10.87 3.30
CA GLN A 30 17.99 11.64 3.62
C GLN A 30 19.30 10.91 3.27
N HIS A 31 19.24 9.62 2.91
CA HIS A 31 20.43 8.84 2.62
C HIS A 31 21.23 9.42 1.44
N PRO A 32 22.56 9.63 1.58
CA PRO A 32 23.40 10.27 0.56
C PRO A 32 23.32 9.65 -0.85
N ALA A 33 23.16 8.32 -0.94
CA ALA A 33 23.08 7.61 -2.22
C ALA A 33 21.89 8.08 -3.09
N LEU A 34 20.78 8.50 -2.47
CA LEU A 34 19.60 9.00 -3.19
C LEU A 34 19.81 10.37 -3.86
N ARG A 35 20.97 11.02 -3.67
CA ARG A 35 21.32 12.24 -4.42
C ARG A 35 21.81 11.92 -5.84
N ARG A 36 22.33 10.71 -6.07
CA ARG A 36 22.90 10.29 -7.35
C ARG A 36 22.06 9.21 -8.02
N ASP A 37 21.54 8.27 -7.24
CA ASP A 37 21.01 7.01 -7.76
C ASP A 37 19.53 6.77 -7.39
N ALA A 38 18.77 7.84 -7.15
CA ALA A 38 17.36 7.74 -6.72
C ALA A 38 16.51 6.83 -7.62
N ALA A 39 16.68 6.93 -8.94
CA ALA A 39 15.93 6.11 -9.89
C ALA A 39 16.28 4.62 -9.80
N ALA A 40 17.57 4.29 -9.64
CA ALA A 40 18.01 2.91 -9.46
C ALA A 40 17.52 2.34 -8.12
N CYS A 41 17.52 3.15 -7.06
CA CYS A 41 17.01 2.75 -5.74
C CYS A 41 15.49 2.52 -5.77
N ALA A 42 14.74 3.37 -6.49
CA ALA A 42 13.31 3.17 -6.68
C ALA A 42 13.00 1.89 -7.48
N ALA A 43 13.80 1.57 -8.51
CA ALA A 43 13.65 0.33 -9.26
C ALA A 43 13.94 -0.91 -8.39
N ASP A 44 15.00 -0.86 -7.58
CA ASP A 44 15.34 -1.89 -6.61
C ASP A 44 14.25 -2.11 -5.56
N SER A 45 13.66 -1.00 -5.08
CA SER A 45 12.54 -0.98 -4.16
C SER A 45 11.29 -1.61 -4.79
N ALA A 46 10.98 -1.24 -6.03
CA ALA A 46 9.85 -1.81 -6.78
C ALA A 46 9.99 -3.33 -6.99
N LEU A 47 11.19 -3.81 -7.37
CA LEU A 47 11.44 -5.25 -7.53
C LEU A 47 11.26 -6.02 -6.22
N ARG A 48 11.79 -5.51 -5.11
CA ARG A 48 11.65 -6.14 -3.79
C ARG A 48 10.20 -6.12 -3.31
N GLY A 49 9.53 -4.98 -3.49
CA GLY A 49 8.10 -4.84 -3.16
C GLY A 49 7.25 -5.84 -3.94
N ALA A 50 7.52 -6.00 -5.24
CA ALA A 50 6.83 -6.96 -6.09
C ALA A 50 7.02 -8.41 -5.62
N ARG A 51 8.27 -8.83 -5.35
CA ARG A 51 8.58 -10.17 -4.83
C ARG A 51 7.91 -10.42 -3.49
N ALA A 52 7.98 -9.47 -2.56
CA ALA A 52 7.35 -9.62 -1.24
C ALA A 52 5.82 -9.70 -1.34
N SER A 53 5.20 -8.87 -2.19
CA SER A 53 3.76 -8.90 -2.44
C SER A 53 3.30 -10.20 -3.09
N ALA A 54 4.11 -10.78 -3.98
CA ALA A 54 3.84 -12.09 -4.58
C ALA A 54 3.88 -13.22 -3.53
N VAL A 55 4.89 -13.22 -2.65
CA VAL A 55 4.96 -14.20 -1.54
C VAL A 55 3.74 -14.09 -0.63
N LEU A 56 3.33 -12.88 -0.27
CA LEU A 56 2.12 -12.63 0.53
C LEU A 56 0.83 -13.08 -0.18
N ALA A 57 0.86 -13.24 -1.50
CA ALA A 57 -0.25 -13.76 -2.29
C ALA A 57 -0.22 -15.28 -2.49
N GLY A 58 0.83 -15.96 -1.99
CA GLY A 58 1.06 -17.39 -2.23
C GLY A 58 1.69 -17.70 -3.58
N GLY A 59 2.23 -16.70 -4.29
CA GLY A 59 3.01 -16.88 -5.51
C GLY A 59 4.48 -17.21 -5.24
N ASP A 60 5.18 -17.61 -6.30
CA ASP A 60 6.62 -17.87 -6.27
C ASP A 60 7.41 -16.61 -6.72
N PRO A 61 8.24 -16.02 -5.83
CA PRO A 61 9.00 -14.80 -6.14
C PRO A 61 10.22 -15.04 -7.04
N ASP A 62 10.56 -16.29 -7.34
CA ASP A 62 11.70 -16.70 -8.17
C ASP A 62 11.26 -17.23 -9.55
N GLU A 63 9.99 -17.59 -9.71
CA GLU A 63 9.41 -17.96 -11.00
C GLU A 63 8.97 -16.70 -11.78
N VAL A 64 9.70 -16.36 -12.83
CA VAL A 64 9.46 -15.14 -13.62
C VAL A 64 8.04 -15.12 -14.21
N ALA A 65 7.48 -16.28 -14.57
CA ALA A 65 6.15 -16.37 -15.14
C ALA A 65 5.01 -16.43 -14.09
N ASP A 66 5.34 -16.38 -12.78
CA ASP A 66 4.32 -16.39 -11.73
C ASP A 66 3.36 -15.20 -11.89
N PRO A 67 2.03 -15.45 -11.94
CA PRO A 67 1.06 -14.39 -12.25
C PRO A 67 0.96 -13.34 -11.13
N TYR A 68 1.22 -13.70 -9.87
CA TYR A 68 1.23 -12.75 -8.76
C TYR A 68 2.46 -11.85 -8.83
N LEU A 69 3.64 -12.42 -9.14
CA LEU A 69 4.86 -11.65 -9.35
C LEU A 69 4.72 -10.69 -10.54
N GLN A 70 4.22 -11.18 -11.68
CA GLN A 70 3.99 -10.36 -12.87
C GLN A 70 3.01 -9.21 -12.61
N GLY A 71 1.91 -9.48 -11.90
CA GLY A 71 0.95 -8.45 -11.51
C GLY A 71 1.56 -7.40 -10.58
N ALA A 72 2.31 -7.85 -9.58
CA ALA A 72 2.96 -6.97 -8.62
C ALA A 72 4.04 -6.09 -9.28
N LEU A 73 4.89 -6.65 -10.15
CA LEU A 73 5.93 -5.92 -10.89
C LEU A 73 5.36 -4.75 -11.71
N ARG A 74 4.24 -4.98 -12.40
CA ARG A 74 3.54 -3.94 -13.16
C ARG A 74 3.03 -2.83 -12.25
N ALA A 75 2.40 -3.19 -11.13
CA ALA A 75 1.82 -2.22 -10.21
C ALA A 75 2.88 -1.39 -9.48
N THR A 76 3.97 -2.01 -9.02
CA THR A 76 5.09 -1.30 -8.39
C THR A 76 5.84 -0.41 -9.39
N GLY A 77 5.96 -0.84 -10.66
CA GLY A 77 6.56 -0.04 -11.73
C GLY A 77 5.74 1.20 -12.10
N ASP A 78 4.41 1.12 -12.10
CA ASP A 78 3.51 2.23 -12.42
C ASP A 78 3.23 3.15 -11.21
N THR A 79 3.75 2.84 -10.01
CA THR A 79 3.39 3.51 -8.74
C THR A 79 3.48 5.03 -8.80
N VAL A 80 4.59 5.59 -9.27
CA VAL A 80 4.81 7.06 -9.32
C VAL A 80 3.87 7.74 -10.32
N GLU A 81 3.59 7.10 -11.46
CA GLU A 81 2.67 7.63 -12.46
C GLU A 81 1.20 7.57 -12.00
N LEU A 82 0.85 6.55 -11.24
CA LEU A 82 -0.48 6.42 -10.64
C LEU A 82 -0.68 7.42 -9.50
N ALA A 83 0.35 7.64 -8.67
CA ALA A 83 0.31 8.64 -7.59
C ALA A 83 -0.02 10.04 -8.10
N LYS A 84 0.54 10.45 -9.26
CA LYS A 84 0.25 11.75 -9.91
C LYS A 84 -1.23 11.95 -10.27
N LYS A 85 -1.97 10.85 -10.49
CA LYS A 85 -3.38 10.86 -10.91
C LYS A 85 -4.34 10.64 -9.75
N TRP A 86 -3.83 10.28 -8.58
CA TRP A 86 -4.63 9.86 -7.43
C TRP A 86 -5.63 10.92 -6.99
N GLU A 87 -5.19 12.17 -6.84
CA GLU A 87 -6.05 13.26 -6.33
C GLU A 87 -7.21 13.58 -7.27
N GLY A 88 -7.00 13.49 -8.59
CA GLY A 88 -8.00 13.85 -9.58
C GLY A 88 -8.97 12.71 -9.94
N SER A 89 -8.46 11.48 -9.98
CA SER A 89 -9.20 10.32 -10.51
C SER A 89 -8.97 9.03 -9.72
N PRO A 90 -9.22 9.00 -8.39
CA PRO A 90 -8.86 7.87 -7.54
C PRO A 90 -9.53 6.55 -7.96
N GLY A 91 -10.81 6.61 -8.39
CA GLY A 91 -11.51 5.42 -8.92
C GLY A 91 -10.90 4.86 -10.21
N GLN A 92 -10.45 5.72 -11.14
CA GLN A 92 -9.76 5.27 -12.36
C GLN A 92 -8.38 4.68 -12.04
N VAL A 93 -7.69 5.23 -11.04
CA VAL A 93 -6.42 4.70 -10.55
C VAL A 93 -6.60 3.30 -9.97
N LEU A 94 -7.64 3.06 -9.15
CA LEU A 94 -7.93 1.71 -8.64
C LEU A 94 -8.30 0.73 -9.75
N ALA A 95 -9.13 1.15 -10.70
CA ALA A 95 -9.45 0.32 -11.87
C ALA A 95 -8.18 -0.05 -12.64
N ARG A 96 -7.26 0.91 -12.88
CA ARG A 96 -5.98 0.65 -13.52
C ARG A 96 -5.08 -0.27 -12.69
N LEU A 97 -5.00 -0.08 -11.38
CA LEU A 97 -4.27 -0.99 -10.49
C LEU A 97 -4.80 -2.41 -10.61
N HIS A 98 -6.12 -2.61 -10.61
CA HIS A 98 -6.72 -3.93 -10.78
C HIS A 98 -6.33 -4.55 -12.12
N VAL A 99 -6.37 -3.79 -13.22
CA VAL A 99 -5.88 -4.27 -14.53
C VAL A 99 -4.43 -4.75 -14.45
N LEU A 100 -3.55 -4.04 -13.74
CA LEU A 100 -2.14 -4.41 -13.64
C LEU A 100 -1.93 -5.69 -12.83
N VAL A 101 -2.55 -5.78 -11.66
CA VAL A 101 -2.35 -6.90 -10.73
C VAL A 101 -3.09 -8.17 -11.11
N ALA A 102 -4.24 -8.05 -11.79
CA ALA A 102 -5.13 -9.19 -12.05
C ALA A 102 -5.02 -9.78 -13.46
N ARG A 103 -4.26 -9.15 -14.37
CA ARG A 103 -4.20 -9.51 -15.80
C ARG A 103 -4.04 -11.00 -16.09
N ASP A 104 -3.21 -11.70 -15.31
CA ASP A 104 -2.90 -13.12 -15.49
C ASP A 104 -3.59 -14.01 -14.44
N LEU A 105 -4.46 -13.43 -13.62
CA LEU A 105 -5.20 -14.10 -12.54
C LEU A 105 -6.70 -14.25 -12.86
N VAL A 106 -7.18 -13.64 -13.95
CA VAL A 106 -8.58 -13.71 -14.38
C VAL A 106 -8.69 -14.37 -15.75
N SER A 107 -9.76 -15.17 -15.93
CA SER A 107 -10.08 -15.78 -17.22
C SER A 107 -10.89 -14.86 -18.14
N ASP A 108 -11.66 -13.94 -17.55
CA ASP A 108 -12.47 -12.97 -18.28
C ASP A 108 -11.79 -11.60 -18.29
N ALA A 109 -11.34 -11.17 -19.46
CA ALA A 109 -10.68 -9.88 -19.64
C ALA A 109 -11.63 -8.70 -19.43
N ASP A 110 -12.95 -8.89 -19.62
CA ASP A 110 -13.94 -7.82 -19.44
C ASP A 110 -14.18 -7.48 -17.96
N ALA A 111 -13.78 -8.38 -17.04
CA ALA A 111 -13.81 -8.14 -15.60
C ALA A 111 -12.66 -7.24 -15.10
N LEU A 112 -11.60 -7.05 -15.90
CA LEU A 112 -10.45 -6.25 -15.50
C LEU A 112 -10.84 -4.78 -15.27
N GLY A 113 -10.39 -4.22 -14.16
CA GLY A 113 -10.69 -2.84 -13.74
C GLY A 113 -12.14 -2.56 -13.35
N ARG A 114 -13.00 -3.59 -13.21
CA ARG A 114 -14.41 -3.40 -12.86
C ARG A 114 -14.73 -4.03 -11.49
N PRO A 115 -15.27 -3.27 -10.54
CA PRO A 115 -15.79 -3.87 -9.32
C PRO A 115 -16.85 -4.93 -9.63
N VAL A 116 -16.94 -5.96 -8.78
CA VAL A 116 -17.95 -7.02 -8.92
C VAL A 116 -19.38 -6.46 -8.72
N PRO A 117 -20.42 -7.07 -9.30
CA PRO A 117 -21.78 -6.55 -9.22
C PRO A 117 -22.33 -6.36 -7.80
N ASP A 118 -21.85 -7.14 -6.84
CA ASP A 118 -22.24 -7.13 -5.42
C ASP A 118 -21.27 -6.32 -4.53
N ALA A 119 -20.28 -5.64 -5.11
CA ALA A 119 -19.38 -4.76 -4.36
C ALA A 119 -20.16 -3.61 -3.71
N ASP A 120 -19.76 -3.25 -2.48
CA ASP A 120 -20.28 -2.08 -1.79
C ASP A 120 -19.75 -0.78 -2.43
N SER A 121 -20.35 -0.42 -3.57
CA SER A 121 -19.98 0.76 -4.35
C SER A 121 -20.09 2.05 -3.53
N ALA A 122 -21.03 2.13 -2.59
CA ALA A 122 -21.21 3.30 -1.74
C ALA A 122 -20.03 3.49 -0.79
N ARG A 123 -19.56 2.39 -0.17
CA ARG A 123 -18.37 2.40 0.70
C ARG A 123 -17.10 2.65 -0.09
N LEU A 124 -16.96 2.04 -1.28
CA LEU A 124 -15.82 2.30 -2.15
C LEU A 124 -15.74 3.77 -2.58
N ASP A 125 -16.86 4.34 -3.02
CA ASP A 125 -16.94 5.75 -3.39
C ASP A 125 -16.65 6.67 -2.21
N GLN A 126 -17.11 6.31 -1.01
CA GLN A 126 -16.79 7.04 0.21
C GLN A 126 -15.30 7.00 0.53
N LEU A 127 -14.66 5.82 0.43
CA LEU A 127 -13.22 5.69 0.60
C LEU A 127 -12.47 6.59 -0.38
N MET A 128 -12.84 6.55 -1.66
CA MET A 128 -12.18 7.37 -2.70
C MET A 128 -12.30 8.86 -2.42
N ARG A 129 -13.47 9.34 -2.01
CA ARG A 129 -13.66 10.74 -1.63
C ARG A 129 -12.82 11.14 -0.42
N LEU A 130 -12.78 10.30 0.61
CA LEU A 130 -12.05 10.61 1.85
C LEU A 130 -10.53 10.51 1.68
N ALA A 131 -10.05 9.56 0.89
CA ALA A 131 -8.62 9.33 0.65
C ALA A 131 -7.90 10.50 -0.05
N VAL A 132 -8.65 11.34 -0.79
CA VAL A 132 -8.12 12.53 -1.46
C VAL A 132 -8.54 13.85 -0.80
N ALA A 133 -9.41 13.78 0.21
CA ALA A 133 -9.85 14.99 0.92
C ALA A 133 -8.73 15.59 1.78
N PRO A 134 -8.77 16.92 2.05
CA PRO A 134 -7.91 17.51 3.06
C PRO A 134 -8.11 16.84 4.42
N THR A 135 -7.02 16.48 5.09
CA THR A 135 -7.03 15.84 6.41
C THR A 135 -5.79 16.23 7.20
N ALA A 136 -5.93 16.30 8.52
CA ALA A 136 -4.84 16.45 9.47
C ALA A 136 -4.17 15.11 9.84
N ALA A 137 -4.72 13.98 9.39
CA ALA A 137 -4.12 12.68 9.60
C ALA A 137 -2.77 12.55 8.84
N PRO A 138 -1.75 11.92 9.44
CA PRO A 138 -0.50 11.62 8.74
C PRO A 138 -0.74 10.77 7.48
N GLY A 139 0.03 11.01 6.41
CA GLY A 139 -0.11 10.25 5.15
C GLY A 139 0.01 8.73 5.32
N VAL A 140 0.86 8.27 6.25
CA VAL A 140 0.98 6.84 6.62
C VAL A 140 -0.32 6.26 7.18
N VAL A 141 -1.10 7.05 7.92
CA VAL A 141 -2.42 6.61 8.43
C VAL A 141 -3.40 6.48 7.28
N VAL A 142 -3.41 7.44 6.34
CA VAL A 142 -4.27 7.39 5.16
C VAL A 142 -3.95 6.16 4.31
N ALA A 143 -2.67 5.87 4.06
CA ALA A 143 -2.24 4.68 3.32
C ALA A 143 -2.71 3.37 3.99
N ALA A 144 -2.56 3.27 5.31
CA ALA A 144 -2.97 2.10 6.09
C ALA A 144 -4.50 1.89 6.09
N ILE A 145 -5.30 2.98 6.13
CA ILE A 145 -6.76 2.90 6.00
C ILE A 145 -7.15 2.44 4.59
N VAL A 146 -6.56 3.02 3.54
CA VAL A 146 -6.83 2.62 2.15
C VAL A 146 -6.50 1.14 1.95
N HIS A 147 -5.38 0.67 2.49
CA HIS A 147 -5.02 -0.74 2.49
C HIS A 147 -6.10 -1.59 3.16
N GLY A 148 -6.41 -1.31 4.43
CA GLY A 148 -7.36 -2.11 5.20
C GLY A 148 -8.74 -2.17 4.56
N GLU A 149 -9.28 -1.02 4.11
CA GLU A 149 -10.57 -0.96 3.45
C GLU A 149 -10.62 -1.77 2.15
N LEU A 150 -9.60 -1.66 1.28
CA LEU A 150 -9.57 -2.40 0.02
C LEU A 150 -9.40 -3.90 0.25
N ALA A 151 -8.54 -4.29 1.20
CA ALA A 151 -8.29 -5.69 1.52
C ALA A 151 -9.50 -6.37 2.18
N VAL A 152 -10.30 -5.63 2.97
CA VAL A 152 -11.54 -6.14 3.59
C VAL A 152 -12.70 -6.13 2.60
N MET A 153 -12.90 -5.04 1.86
CA MET A 153 -14.05 -4.87 0.96
C MET A 153 -13.96 -5.77 -0.28
N ARG A 154 -12.74 -6.05 -0.75
CA ARG A 154 -12.46 -6.86 -1.94
C ARG A 154 -13.32 -6.48 -3.15
N PRO A 155 -13.30 -5.20 -3.58
CA PRO A 155 -14.25 -4.68 -4.53
C PRO A 155 -14.19 -5.34 -5.92
N PHE A 156 -13.08 -5.99 -6.30
CA PHE A 156 -12.91 -6.61 -7.62
C PHE A 156 -13.03 -8.14 -7.61
N GLY A 157 -13.07 -8.77 -6.43
CA GLY A 157 -13.17 -10.23 -6.27
C GLY A 157 -11.89 -11.02 -6.57
N SER A 158 -11.04 -10.51 -7.48
CA SER A 158 -9.74 -11.07 -7.84
C SER A 158 -8.59 -10.11 -7.51
N ALA A 159 -7.48 -10.67 -7.01
CA ALA A 159 -6.25 -9.92 -6.73
C ALA A 159 -6.38 -8.72 -5.77
N ASP A 160 -7.49 -8.58 -5.03
CA ASP A 160 -7.74 -7.44 -4.14
C ASP A 160 -6.65 -7.24 -3.09
N ALA A 161 -6.07 -8.32 -2.56
CA ALA A 161 -4.97 -8.23 -1.59
C ALA A 161 -3.70 -7.62 -2.21
N LEU A 162 -3.37 -7.95 -3.47
CA LEU A 162 -2.25 -7.33 -4.20
C LEU A 162 -2.58 -5.88 -4.52
N LEU A 163 -3.81 -5.61 -4.96
CA LEU A 163 -4.31 -4.27 -5.25
C LEU A 163 -4.20 -3.39 -4.01
N ALA A 164 -4.56 -3.90 -2.83
CA ALA A 164 -4.54 -3.14 -1.59
C ALA A 164 -3.11 -2.74 -1.20
N ARG A 165 -2.13 -3.66 -1.30
CA ARG A 165 -0.71 -3.34 -1.09
C ARG A 165 -0.16 -2.36 -2.13
N ALA A 166 -0.53 -2.53 -3.40
CA ALA A 166 -0.11 -1.60 -4.45
C ALA A 166 -0.71 -0.20 -4.28
N ALA A 167 -1.99 -0.11 -3.88
CA ALA A 167 -2.66 1.14 -3.56
C ALA A 167 -2.03 1.82 -2.33
N GLU A 168 -1.71 1.05 -1.28
CA GLU A 168 -0.98 1.53 -0.11
C GLU A 168 0.34 2.21 -0.50
N ARG A 169 1.20 1.51 -1.25
CA ARG A 169 2.47 2.05 -1.74
C ARG A 169 2.26 3.35 -2.52
N MET A 170 1.29 3.37 -3.43
CA MET A 170 0.97 4.54 -4.22
C MET A 170 0.45 5.71 -3.37
N VAL A 171 -0.36 5.46 -2.34
CA VAL A 171 -0.86 6.49 -1.42
C VAL A 171 0.28 7.06 -0.56
N LEU A 172 1.26 6.25 -0.14
CA LEU A 172 2.46 6.77 0.53
C LEU A 172 3.20 7.79 -0.35
N VAL A 173 3.31 7.54 -1.65
CA VAL A 173 3.90 8.49 -2.61
C VAL A 173 2.98 9.72 -2.78
N ALA A 174 1.69 9.51 -3.05
CA ALA A 174 0.74 10.57 -3.33
C ALA A 174 0.54 11.53 -2.15
N ARG A 175 0.67 11.03 -0.92
CA ARG A 175 0.60 11.83 0.33
C ARG A 175 1.93 12.44 0.75
N GLY A 176 2.96 12.33 -0.09
CA GLY A 176 4.26 12.94 0.13
C GLY A 176 5.10 12.27 1.22
N VAL A 177 4.77 11.04 1.62
CA VAL A 177 5.52 10.29 2.64
C VAL A 177 6.77 9.70 2.02
N ASP A 178 6.64 9.00 0.89
CA ASP A 178 7.76 8.40 0.17
C ASP A 178 7.85 9.01 -1.25
N ILE A 179 8.23 10.28 -1.32
CA ILE A 179 8.23 11.06 -2.58
C ILE A 179 9.12 10.48 -3.69
N LYS A 180 10.04 9.55 -3.36
CA LYS A 180 10.93 8.90 -4.32
C LYS A 180 10.55 7.45 -4.61
N ALA A 181 9.50 6.91 -3.98
CA ALA A 181 9.09 5.51 -4.06
C ALA A 181 10.25 4.54 -3.76
N VAL A 182 11.01 4.80 -2.69
CA VAL A 182 12.21 4.04 -2.29
C VAL A 182 11.96 3.10 -1.11
N GLY A 183 10.94 3.32 -0.30
CA GLY A 183 10.53 2.41 0.78
C GLY A 183 9.91 1.13 0.25
N VAL A 184 10.00 0.03 1.01
CA VAL A 184 9.49 -1.29 0.61
C VAL A 184 8.42 -1.79 1.60
N PRO A 185 7.25 -1.13 1.68
CA PRO A 185 6.22 -1.48 2.67
C PRO A 185 5.78 -2.95 2.57
N GLU A 186 5.79 -3.54 1.36
CA GLU A 186 5.44 -4.95 1.15
C GLU A 186 6.44 -5.90 1.82
N ALA A 187 7.74 -5.57 1.82
CA ALA A 187 8.75 -6.35 2.54
C ALA A 187 8.54 -6.26 4.06
N GLY A 188 8.11 -5.10 4.56
CA GLY A 188 7.73 -4.96 5.96
C GLY A 188 6.51 -5.78 6.35
N HIS A 189 5.47 -5.78 5.52
CA HIS A 189 4.30 -6.66 5.70
C HIS A 189 4.70 -8.13 5.67
N LEU A 190 5.61 -8.52 4.77
CA LEU A 190 6.14 -9.88 4.71
C LEU A 190 6.94 -10.25 5.97
N ALA A 191 7.76 -9.33 6.49
CA ALA A 191 8.49 -9.54 7.74
C ALA A 191 7.55 -9.74 8.96
N LEU A 192 6.34 -9.19 8.90
CA LEU A 192 5.31 -9.28 9.92
C LEU A 192 4.15 -10.21 9.55
N LYS A 193 4.34 -11.11 8.57
CA LYS A 193 3.23 -11.86 7.94
C LYS A 193 2.32 -12.61 8.92
N SER A 194 2.87 -13.11 10.03
CA SER A 194 2.11 -13.87 11.03
C SER A 194 1.05 -13.04 11.75
N ALA A 195 1.23 -11.72 11.81
CA ALA A 195 0.28 -10.78 12.42
C ALA A 195 -0.69 -10.17 11.41
N TYR A 196 -0.39 -10.25 10.11
CA TYR A 196 -1.12 -9.52 9.06
C TYR A 196 -2.60 -9.92 8.99
N GLU A 197 -2.90 -11.20 8.78
CA GLU A 197 -4.29 -11.68 8.65
C GLU A 197 -5.11 -11.48 9.93
N PRO A 198 -4.63 -11.85 11.14
CA PRO A 198 -5.40 -11.61 12.37
C PRO A 198 -5.71 -10.13 12.61
N LEU A 199 -4.78 -9.22 12.27
CA LEU A 199 -4.98 -7.79 12.44
C LEU A 199 -5.91 -7.19 11.39
N LEU A 200 -5.89 -7.73 10.16
CA LEU A 200 -6.85 -7.35 9.13
C LEU A 200 -8.27 -7.82 9.48
N GLU A 201 -8.42 -9.00 10.07
CA GLU A 201 -9.69 -9.49 10.61
C GLU A 201 -10.20 -8.58 11.76
N ALA A 202 -9.30 -8.19 12.67
CA ALA A 202 -9.63 -7.24 13.73
C ALA A 202 -10.05 -5.86 13.17
N TYR A 203 -9.39 -5.39 12.11
CA TYR A 203 -9.76 -4.17 11.38
C TYR A 203 -11.16 -4.28 10.78
N ALA A 204 -11.50 -5.41 10.16
CA ALA A 204 -12.81 -5.67 9.57
C ALA A 204 -13.96 -5.59 10.60
N GLY A 205 -13.67 -5.90 11.87
CA GLY A 205 -14.62 -5.72 12.98
C GLY A 205 -14.99 -4.27 13.29
N GLY A 206 -14.24 -3.28 12.78
CA GLY A 206 -14.57 -1.85 12.88
C GLY A 206 -14.49 -1.25 14.28
N THR A 207 -13.98 -2.01 15.27
CA THR A 207 -13.80 -1.50 16.63
C THR A 207 -12.60 -0.54 16.71
N PRO A 208 -12.62 0.46 17.61
CA PRO A 208 -11.47 1.35 17.81
C PRO A 208 -10.15 0.60 18.07
N ASP A 209 -10.20 -0.50 18.82
CA ASP A 209 -9.02 -1.31 19.14
C ASP A 209 -8.50 -2.08 17.91
N GLY A 210 -9.40 -2.71 17.14
CA GLY A 210 -9.04 -3.43 15.92
C GLY A 210 -8.48 -2.50 14.84
N VAL A 211 -9.13 -1.36 14.61
CA VAL A 211 -8.66 -0.32 13.69
C VAL A 211 -7.30 0.22 14.13
N GLY A 212 -7.16 0.56 15.42
CA GLY A 212 -5.88 1.05 15.96
C GLY A 212 -4.76 0.02 15.86
N ALA A 213 -5.05 -1.26 16.08
CA ALA A 213 -4.06 -2.33 15.99
C ALA A 213 -3.54 -2.52 14.56
N TRP A 214 -4.42 -2.52 13.56
CA TRP A 214 -4.04 -2.56 12.15
C TRP A 214 -3.16 -1.37 11.75
N LEU A 215 -3.54 -0.15 12.15
CA LEU A 215 -2.77 1.05 11.81
C LEU A 215 -1.35 1.04 12.41
N ARG A 216 -1.22 0.57 13.66
CA ARG A 216 0.10 0.39 14.28
C ARG A 216 0.92 -0.69 13.57
N HIS A 217 0.29 -1.76 13.10
CA HIS A 217 0.94 -2.80 12.30
C HIS A 217 1.43 -2.27 10.95
N CYS A 218 0.60 -1.55 10.20
CA CYS A 218 1.02 -0.92 8.96
C CYS A 218 2.19 0.06 9.20
N ALA A 219 2.14 0.86 10.26
CA ALA A 219 3.23 1.76 10.60
C ALA A 219 4.56 1.01 10.90
N GLU A 220 4.50 -0.10 11.65
CA GLU A 220 5.67 -0.97 11.84
C GLU A 220 6.15 -1.58 10.51
N ALA A 221 5.22 -2.04 9.65
CA ALA A 221 5.56 -2.54 8.32
C ALA A 221 6.28 -1.48 7.48
N TYR A 222 5.86 -0.22 7.55
CA TYR A 222 6.53 0.87 6.84
C TYR A 222 7.95 1.11 7.36
N ALA A 223 8.14 1.07 8.69
CA ALA A 223 9.46 1.18 9.28
C ALA A 223 10.38 0.01 8.88
N ARG A 224 9.90 -1.24 8.91
CA ARG A 224 10.65 -2.41 8.41
C ARG A 224 10.96 -2.34 6.92
N GLY A 225 10.02 -1.81 6.13
CA GLY A 225 10.22 -1.56 4.71
C GLY A 225 11.25 -0.45 4.44
N ALA A 226 11.40 0.51 5.34
CA ALA A 226 12.45 1.52 5.31
C ALA A 226 13.81 0.91 5.71
N ASP A 227 13.86 0.03 6.72
CA ASP A 227 15.09 -0.70 7.09
C ASP A 227 15.62 -1.55 5.93
N GLU A 228 14.75 -2.26 5.21
CA GLU A 228 15.11 -2.99 3.98
C GLU A 228 15.69 -2.06 2.93
N ALA A 229 15.10 -0.87 2.73
CA ALA A 229 15.61 0.11 1.79
C ALA A 229 17.00 0.64 2.21
N LEU A 230 17.22 0.92 3.49
CA LEU A 230 18.52 1.35 4.03
C LEU A 230 19.59 0.28 3.81
N ALA A 231 19.30 -0.99 4.10
CA ALA A 231 20.25 -2.08 3.91
C ALA A 231 20.74 -2.18 2.44
N VAL A 232 19.85 -1.92 1.48
CA VAL A 232 20.19 -1.88 0.05
C VAL A 232 21.05 -0.65 -0.29
N LEU A 233 20.74 0.50 0.31
CA LEU A 233 21.48 1.74 0.09
C LEU A 233 22.90 1.68 0.66
N ASP A 234 23.08 1.04 1.81
CA ASP A 234 24.38 0.85 2.47
C ASP A 234 25.29 -0.14 1.75
N ALA A 235 24.70 -1.07 0.98
CA ALA A 235 25.43 -2.06 0.20
C ALA A 235 25.95 -1.53 -1.15
N ARG A 236 25.77 -0.24 -1.45
CA ARG A 236 26.13 0.39 -2.74
C ARG A 236 27.46 1.11 -2.74
#